data_AF-A0A0F9E0K8-F1
#
_entry.id   AF-A0A0F9E0K8-F1
#
_cell.length_a   1.000
_cell.length_b   1.000
_cell.length_c   1.000
_cell.angle_alpha   90.00
_cell.angle_beta   90.00
_cell.angle_gamma   90.00
#
_symmetry.space_group_name_H-M   'P 1'
#
loop_
_entity.id
_entity.type
_entity.pdbx_description
1 polymer ?
#
loop_
_entity_poly.entity_id
_entity_poly.type
_entity_poly.pdbx_seq_one_letter_code
_entity_poly.pdbx_strand_id
1 'polypeptide(L)'
;MKNGTDSLKVMLVYQAGIANVFSVASFNLAHYGRQAIRLMQADFAACENFARGAGWAGAVVRSAYCDQAGDIGECRWSDVLEDAPFSESQRPIKAN
;
A
#
# COMPACT_ATOMS: atom_id res chain seq x y z
N MET A 1 -26.88 1.75 17.91
CA MET A 1 -26.45 0.79 16.86
C MET A 1 -25.46 1.50 15.95
N LYS A 2 -24.17 1.16 15.99
CA LYS A 2 -23.22 1.59 14.93
C LYS A 2 -23.33 0.55 13.81
N ASN A 3 -24.09 0.89 12.78
CA ASN A 3 -24.22 0.07 11.57
C ASN A 3 -22.90 0.14 10.79
N GLY A 4 -22.38 -1.02 10.39
CA GLY A 4 -21.24 -1.16 9.47
C GLY A 4 -19.88 -1.06 10.15
N THR A 5 -19.22 -2.19 10.39
CA THR A 5 -17.77 -2.22 10.54
C THR A 5 -17.16 -1.74 9.23
N ASP A 6 -16.70 -0.50 9.16
CA ASP A 6 -15.84 -0.05 8.07
C ASP A 6 -14.64 -1.00 8.01
N SER A 7 -14.55 -1.79 6.95
CA SER A 7 -13.42 -2.69 6.74
C SER A 7 -12.11 -1.89 6.76
N LEU A 8 -11.10 -2.43 7.46
CA LEU A 8 -9.75 -1.87 7.48
C LEU A 8 -9.27 -1.67 6.03
N LYS A 9 -8.78 -0.48 5.68
CA LYS A 9 -8.22 -0.21 4.36
C LYS A 9 -6.70 -0.21 4.47
N VAL A 10 -6.06 -0.99 3.62
CA VAL A 10 -4.62 -1.20 3.59
C VAL A 10 -4.07 -0.81 2.23
N MET A 11 -3.00 -0.01 2.22
CA MET A 11 -2.26 0.32 1.01
C MET A 11 -0.86 -0.29 1.05
N LEU A 12 -0.53 -1.13 0.06
CA LEU A 12 0.82 -1.56 -0.24
C LEU A 12 1.47 -0.53 -1.18
N VAL A 13 2.50 0.18 -0.74
CA VAL A 13 3.16 1.23 -1.51
C VAL A 13 4.61 0.86 -1.80
N TYR A 14 4.92 0.73 -3.07
CA TYR A 14 6.28 0.45 -3.55
C TYR A 14 7.12 1.73 -3.61
N GLN A 15 8.36 1.64 -3.16
CA GLN A 15 9.27 2.78 -3.08
C GLN A 15 10.70 2.32 -3.37
N ALA A 16 11.17 2.52 -4.60
CA ALA A 16 12.58 2.38 -5.00
C ALA A 16 13.34 1.19 -4.35
N GLY A 17 12.79 -0.02 -4.47
CA GLY A 17 13.42 -1.25 -3.99
C GLY A 17 13.01 -1.72 -2.59
N ILE A 18 12.27 -0.91 -1.83
CA ILE A 18 11.56 -1.32 -0.60
C ILE A 18 10.05 -1.21 -0.79
N ALA A 19 9.29 -1.77 0.15
CA ALA A 19 7.84 -1.65 0.19
C ALA A 19 7.38 -1.22 1.59
N ASN A 20 6.24 -0.53 1.60
CA ASN A 20 5.59 -0.08 2.81
C ASN A 20 4.13 -0.56 2.80
N VAL A 21 3.63 -0.98 3.96
CA VAL A 21 2.21 -1.24 4.17
C VAL A 21 1.66 -0.19 5.11
N PHE A 22 0.62 0.52 4.67
CA PHE A 22 -0.07 1.53 5.46
C PHE A 22 -1.50 1.11 5.75
N SER A 23 -2.01 1.39 6.95
CA SER A 23 -3.45 1.58 7.13
C SER A 23 -3.82 2.98 6.68
N VAL A 24 -4.97 3.12 6.03
CA VAL A 24 -5.45 4.41 5.50
C VAL A 24 -6.93 4.60 5.82
N ALA A 25 -7.36 5.84 6.02
CA ALA A 25 -8.79 6.17 6.15
C ALA A 25 -9.51 6.04 4.79
N SER A 26 -8.82 6.36 3.70
CA SER A 26 -9.31 6.33 2.32
C SER A 26 -8.20 5.99 1.32
N PHE A 27 -8.56 5.47 0.14
CA PHE A 27 -7.61 5.20 -0.95
C PHE A 27 -7.28 6.46 -1.78
N ASN A 28 -7.18 7.62 -1.12
CA ASN A 28 -6.74 8.84 -1.78
C ASN A 28 -5.26 8.70 -2.19
N LEU A 29 -4.93 9.05 -3.43
CA LEU A 29 -3.58 9.03 -3.99
C LEU A 29 -2.86 10.40 -3.91
N ALA A 30 -3.61 11.47 -3.61
CA ALA A 30 -3.10 12.83 -3.49
C ALA A 30 -2.35 13.05 -2.17
N HIS A 31 -1.53 14.10 -2.09
CA HIS A 31 -0.61 14.43 -0.97
C HIS A 31 -1.23 14.60 0.44
N TYR A 32 -2.53 14.39 0.63
CA TYR A 32 -3.19 14.60 1.93
C TYR A 32 -4.48 13.78 2.06
N GLY A 33 -5.08 13.77 3.25
CA GLY A 33 -6.45 13.27 3.47
C GLY A 33 -6.60 11.74 3.56
N ARG A 34 -5.50 10.97 3.47
CA ARG A 34 -5.53 9.51 3.62
C ARG A 34 -5.24 9.03 5.05
N GLN A 35 -4.65 9.88 5.90
CA GLN A 35 -4.28 9.55 7.29
C GLN A 35 -3.45 8.25 7.35
N ALA A 36 -2.36 8.19 6.59
CA ALA A 36 -1.57 6.97 6.43
C ALA A 36 -0.80 6.66 7.72
N ILE A 37 -0.94 5.43 8.24
CA ILE A 37 -0.15 4.93 9.37
C ILE A 37 0.62 3.70 8.92
N ARG A 38 1.94 3.75 9.03
CA ARG A 38 2.82 2.65 8.60
C ARG A 38 2.65 1.45 9.54
N LEU A 39 2.24 0.31 8.98
CA LEU A 39 2.15 -0.97 9.67
C LEU A 39 3.43 -1.79 9.52
N MET A 40 4.05 -1.71 8.35
CA MET A 40 5.23 -2.49 8.00
C MET A 40 6.07 -1.76 6.95
N GLN A 41 7.39 -1.94 7.02
CA GLN A 41 8.33 -1.61 5.96
C GLN A 41 9.36 -2.72 5.89
N ALA A 42 9.54 -3.30 4.70
CA ALA A 42 10.45 -4.41 4.47
C ALA A 42 10.77 -4.50 2.96
N ASP A 43 11.37 -5.62 2.55
CA ASP A 43 11.39 -5.97 1.14
C ASP A 43 9.96 -6.18 0.58
N PHE A 44 9.89 -6.19 -0.74
CA PHE A 44 8.65 -6.35 -1.49
C PHE A 44 7.88 -7.62 -1.09
N ALA A 45 8.56 -8.77 -1.00
CA ALA A 45 7.91 -10.06 -0.81
C ALA A 45 7.29 -10.16 0.59
N ALA A 46 7.99 -9.65 1.61
CA ALA A 46 7.51 -9.59 2.97
C ALA A 46 6.26 -8.69 3.09
N CYS A 47 6.29 -7.49 2.50
CA CYS A 47 5.14 -6.58 2.52
C CYS A 47 3.95 -7.10 1.69
N GLU A 48 4.20 -7.77 0.57
CA GLU A 48 3.15 -8.41 -0.23
C GLU A 48 2.47 -9.54 0.54
N ASN A 49 3.25 -10.41 1.20
CA ASN A 49 2.70 -11.49 2.04
C ASN A 49 1.87 -10.93 3.21
N PHE A 50 2.33 -9.85 3.84
CA PHE A 50 1.56 -9.15 4.87
C PHE A 50 0.24 -8.60 4.31
N ALA A 51 0.30 -7.90 3.18
CA ALA A 51 -0.88 -7.30 2.55
C ALA A 51 -1.91 -8.36 2.15
N ARG A 52 -1.47 -9.51 1.61
CA ARG A 52 -2.33 -10.67 1.35
C ARG A 52 -2.99 -11.16 2.62
N GLY A 53 -2.22 -11.39 3.69
CA GLY A 53 -2.74 -11.83 4.98
C GLY A 53 -3.79 -10.87 5.54
N ALA A 54 -3.59 -9.56 5.39
CA ALA A 54 -4.58 -8.55 5.76
C ALA A 54 -5.87 -8.69 4.93
N GLY A 55 -5.76 -8.93 3.63
CA GLY A 55 -6.91 -9.22 2.75
C GLY A 55 -7.69 -10.45 3.20
N TRP A 56 -7.00 -11.55 3.51
CA TRP A 56 -7.61 -12.78 4.06
C TRP A 56 -8.29 -12.53 5.41
N ALA A 57 -7.79 -11.60 6.22
CA ALA A 57 -8.40 -11.18 7.48
C ALA A 57 -9.59 -10.20 7.30
N GLY A 58 -9.98 -9.87 6.07
CA GLY A 58 -11.13 -9.02 5.76
C GLY A 58 -10.82 -7.54 5.52
N ALA A 59 -9.55 -7.16 5.39
CA ALA A 59 -9.16 -5.81 4.98
C ALA A 59 -9.38 -5.61 3.47
N VAL A 60 -9.69 -4.37 3.06
CA VAL A 60 -9.64 -3.98 1.65
C VAL A 60 -8.22 -3.53 1.34
N VAL A 61 -7.56 -4.20 0.40
CA VAL A 61 -6.16 -3.96 0.06
C VAL A 61 -6.06 -3.32 -1.32
N ARG A 62 -5.24 -2.29 -1.46
CA ARG A 62 -4.83 -1.74 -2.76
C ARG A 62 -3.32 -1.57 -2.81
N SER A 63 -2.80 -1.47 -4.02
CA SER A 63 -1.38 -1.20 -4.28
C SER A 63 -1.19 0.14 -4.99
N ALA A 64 -0.04 0.74 -4.74
CA ALA A 64 0.42 1.96 -5.40
C ALA A 64 1.96 1.98 -5.41
N TYR A 65 2.56 2.96 -6.09
CA TYR A 65 3.98 3.25 -5.99
C TYR A 65 4.24 4.73 -5.67
N CYS A 66 5.43 5.01 -5.17
CA CYS A 66 5.94 6.34 -4.88
C CYS A 66 7.43 6.41 -5.25
N ASP A 67 7.80 7.30 -6.17
CA ASP A 67 9.18 7.53 -6.60
C ASP A 67 9.89 8.63 -5.77
N GLN A 68 9.54 8.73 -4.48
CA GLN A 68 10.15 9.69 -3.56
C GLN A 68 10.89 8.95 -2.45
N ALA A 69 12.07 9.43 -2.10
CA ALA A 69 12.81 8.94 -0.94
C ALA A 69 12.24 9.50 0.37
N GLY A 70 12.55 8.85 1.50
CA GLY A 70 12.13 9.30 2.82
C GLY A 70 10.75 8.79 3.24
N ASP A 71 10.08 9.50 4.15
CA ASP A 71 8.74 9.15 4.61
C ASP A 71 7.68 9.52 3.58
N ILE A 72 7.09 8.50 2.97
CA ILE A 72 6.14 8.65 1.86
C ILE A 72 4.68 8.72 2.30
N GLY A 73 4.38 8.74 3.60
CA GLY A 73 3.00 8.72 4.11
C GLY A 73 2.11 9.86 3.58
N GLU A 74 2.72 11.02 3.34
CA GLU A 74 2.05 12.22 2.80
C GLU A 74 2.47 12.54 1.35
N CYS A 75 3.33 11.72 0.73
CA CYS A 75 3.72 11.89 -0.68
C CYS A 75 2.61 11.44 -1.62
N ARG A 76 2.52 12.02 -2.82
CA ARG A 76 1.62 11.50 -3.87
C ARG A 76 2.01 10.09 -4.25
N TRP A 77 1.01 9.22 -4.33
CA TRP A 77 1.18 7.86 -4.82
C TRP A 77 0.55 7.75 -6.21
N SER A 78 0.93 6.73 -6.96
CA SER A 78 0.38 6.43 -8.27
C SER A 78 -0.02 4.96 -8.33
N ASP A 79 -1.16 4.68 -8.94
CA ASP A 79 -1.68 3.34 -9.20
C ASP A 79 -1.26 2.80 -10.58
N VAL A 80 -0.52 3.59 -11.36
CA VAL A 80 0.08 3.18 -12.64
C VAL A 80 1.37 2.41 -12.37
N LEU A 81 1.22 1.17 -11.90
CA LEU A 81 2.35 0.35 -11.47
C LEU A 81 3.35 0.06 -12.61
N GLU A 82 2.93 0.15 -13.87
CA GLU A 82 3.79 -0.01 -15.04
C GLU A 82 4.93 1.02 -15.10
N ASP A 83 4.69 2.22 -14.54
CA ASP A 83 5.67 3.32 -14.48
C ASP A 83 6.58 3.23 -13.25
N ALA A 84 6.31 2.28 -12.34
CA ALA A 84 7.12 2.13 -11.15
C ALA A 84 8.50 1.56 -11.53
N PRO A 85 9.58 2.04 -10.89
CA PRO A 85 10.94 1.55 -11.11
C PRO A 85 11.14 0.19 -10.43
N PHE A 86 10.36 -0.82 -10.81
CA PHE A 86 10.50 -2.18 -10.32
C PHE A 86 11.74 -2.84 -10.92
N SER A 87 12.49 -3.58 -10.11
CA SER A 87 13.35 -4.63 -10.65
C SER A 87 12.51 -5.84 -11.08
N GLU A 88 13.01 -6.71 -11.96
CA GLU A 88 12.27 -7.90 -12.43
C GLU A 88 11.78 -8.82 -11.30
N SER A 89 12.44 -8.81 -10.14
CA SER A 89 12.07 -9.59 -8.95
C SER A 89 10.98 -8.95 -8.08
N GLN A 90 10.49 -7.75 -8.44
CA GLN A 90 9.59 -6.93 -7.61
C GLN A 90 8.25 -6.62 -8.30
N ARG A 91 7.80 -7.49 -9.22
CA ARG A 91 6.51 -7.29 -9.90
C ARG A 91 5.32 -7.61 -8.97
N PRO A 92 4.35 -6.68 -8.79
CA PRO A 92 3.10 -6.90 -8.06
C PRO A 92 2.39 -8.17 -8.50
N ILE A 93 2.04 -9.07 -7.58
CA ILE A 93 1.14 -10.17 -7.90
C ILE A 93 -0.29 -9.63 -7.87
N LYS A 94 -1.00 -9.86 -8.98
CA LYS A 94 -2.41 -9.51 -9.12
C LYS A 94 -3.23 -10.42 -8.20
N ALA A 95 -3.94 -9.84 -7.23
CA ALA A 95 -4.95 -10.56 -6.47
C ALA A 95 -6.20 -10.74 -7.35
N ASN A 96 -6.71 -11.97 -7.44
CA ASN A 96 -8.00 -12.29 -8.03
C ASN A 96 -9.15 -11.90 -7.09
#